data_AF-A0A382L2Q0-F1
#
_entry.id   AF-A0A382L2Q0-F1
#
_cell.length_a   1.000
_cell.length_b   1.000
_cell.length_c   1.000
_cell.angle_alpha   90.00
_cell.angle_beta   90.00
_cell.angle_gamma   90.00
#
_symmetry.space_group_name_H-M   'P 1'
#
loop_
_entity.id
_entity.type
_entity.pdbx_description
1 polymer ?
#
loop_
_entity_poly.entity_id
_entity_poly.type
_entity_poly.pdbx_seq_one_letter_code
_entity_poly.pdbx_strand_id
1 'polypeptide(L)'
;MNSTDSERELLGLERVNLVDYVQVSVASPDTVRRWSKGEVKNPETINYRTFKPEKGGLFCERIFGPVKDWECSCGKYKRIKYKGVV
;
A
#
# COMPACT_ATOMS: atom_id res chain seq x y z
N MET A 1 -35.60 3.71 10.80
CA MET A 1 -34.31 3.00 10.84
C MET A 1 -34.60 1.59 10.37
N ASN A 2 -34.05 1.21 9.22
CA ASN A 2 -34.41 -0.03 8.55
C ASN A 2 -33.79 -1.20 9.30
N SER A 3 -34.57 -2.27 9.50
CA SER A 3 -34.18 -3.51 10.20
C SER A 3 -32.88 -4.15 9.68
N THR A 4 -32.48 -3.84 8.45
CA THR A 4 -31.22 -4.27 7.84
C THR A 4 -29.97 -3.61 8.42
N ASP A 5 -30.10 -2.44 9.04
CA ASP A 5 -28.96 -1.70 9.59
C ASP A 5 -28.52 -2.30 10.93
N SER A 6 -29.49 -2.77 11.74
CA SER A 6 -29.25 -3.39 13.05
C SER A 6 -28.56 -4.75 12.97
N GLU A 7 -28.87 -5.57 11.96
CA GLU A 7 -28.23 -6.87 11.73
C GLU A 7 -26.76 -6.73 11.31
N ARG A 8 -26.41 -5.62 10.64
CA ARG A 8 -25.07 -5.35 10.11
C ARG A 8 -24.10 -4.82 11.16
N GLU A 9 -24.60 -4.01 12.11
CA GLU A 9 -23.85 -3.57 13.29
C GLU A 9 -23.46 -4.78 14.17
N LEU A 10 -24.39 -5.74 14.33
CA LEU A 10 -24.15 -7.00 15.05
C LEU A 10 -23.08 -7.90 14.38
N LEU A 11 -22.94 -7.82 13.05
CA LEU A 11 -21.95 -8.57 12.27
C LEU A 11 -20.60 -7.84 12.11
N GLY A 12 -20.42 -6.65 12.69
CA GLY A 12 -19.16 -5.89 12.64
C GLY A 12 -18.77 -5.39 11.24
N LEU A 13 -19.74 -5.27 10.33
CA LEU A 13 -19.54 -4.92 8.92
C LEU A 13 -19.48 -3.40 8.65
N GLU A 14 -19.43 -2.57 9.69
CA GLU A 14 -19.43 -1.09 9.61
C GLU A 14 -18.34 -0.50 8.69
N ARG A 15 -17.28 -1.25 8.38
CA ARG A 15 -16.14 -0.77 7.57
C ARG A 15 -16.26 -1.00 6.08
N VAL A 16 -17.32 -1.67 5.60
CA VAL A 16 -17.53 -1.83 4.17
C VAL A 16 -18.35 -0.63 3.71
N ASN A 17 -17.70 0.33 3.03
CA ASN A 17 -18.42 1.39 2.34
C ASN A 17 -19.34 0.72 1.31
N LEU A 18 -20.63 0.63 1.63
CA LEU A 18 -21.62 0.13 0.69
C LEU A 18 -21.71 1.16 -0.43
N VAL A 19 -21.24 0.79 -1.61
CA VAL A 19 -21.38 1.60 -2.82
C VAL A 19 -22.57 1.06 -3.59
N ASP A 20 -23.63 1.87 -3.73
CA ASP A 20 -24.83 1.47 -4.47
C ASP A 20 -24.56 1.34 -5.98
N TYR A 21 -23.53 2.02 -6.48
CA TYR A 21 -23.16 2.06 -7.89
C TYR A 21 -21.63 2.06 -8.07
N VAL A 22 -21.15 1.39 -9.11
CA VAL A 22 -19.74 1.36 -9.52
C VAL A 22 -19.64 1.89 -10.95
N GLN A 23 -18.71 2.82 -11.18
CA GLN A 23 -18.46 3.41 -12.50
C GLN A 23 -17.05 3.04 -12.98
N VAL A 24 -16.94 2.73 -14.27
CA VAL A 24 -15.65 2.56 -14.97
C VAL A 24 -15.47 3.74 -15.92
N SER A 25 -14.28 4.34 -15.90
CA SER A 25 -13.90 5.44 -16.79
C SER A 25 -12.43 5.33 -17.17
N VAL A 26 -12.04 5.98 -18.26
CA VAL A 26 -10.65 6.03 -18.69
C VAL A 26 -9.88 6.95 -17.75
N ALA A 27 -8.77 6.46 -17.19
CA ALA A 27 -7.91 7.25 -16.32
C ALA A 27 -7.04 8.20 -17.16
N SER A 28 -7.02 9.48 -16.78
CA SER A 28 -6.07 10.46 -17.34
C SER A 28 -4.64 10.19 -16.84
N PRO A 29 -3.59 10.65 -17.57
CA PRO A 29 -2.21 10.54 -17.11
C PRO A 29 -1.99 11.14 -15.70
N ASP A 30 -2.68 12.23 -15.37
CA ASP A 30 -2.57 12.88 -14.05
C ASP A 30 -3.26 12.06 -12.95
N THR A 31 -4.34 11.35 -13.28
CA THR A 31 -4.95 10.39 -12.36
C THR A 31 -3.99 9.25 -12.04
N VAL A 32 -3.32 8.68 -13.04
CA VAL A 32 -2.34 7.60 -12.84
C VAL A 32 -1.17 8.06 -11.98
N ARG A 33 -0.65 9.27 -12.21
CA ARG A 33 0.42 9.87 -11.39
C ARG A 33 -0.01 10.09 -9.95
N ARG A 34 -1.27 10.49 -9.70
CA ARG A 34 -1.80 10.69 -8.34
C ARG A 34 -1.93 9.39 -7.55
N TRP A 35 -2.23 8.28 -8.21
CA TRP A 35 -2.27 6.96 -7.56
C TRP A 35 -0.89 6.45 -7.20
N SER A 36 0.09 6.74 -8.05
CA SER A 36 1.46 6.30 -7.85
C SER A 36 2.06 6.87 -6.57
N LYS A 37 2.85 6.04 -5.87
CA LYS A 37 3.65 6.42 -4.69
C LYS A 37 5.14 6.60 -5.04
N GLY A 38 5.50 6.44 -6.31
CA GLY A 38 6.86 6.63 -6.80
C GLY A 38 7.07 6.04 -8.19
N GLU A 39 8.19 6.39 -8.83
CA GLU A 39 8.55 5.96 -10.18
C GLU A 39 9.55 4.80 -10.16
N VAL A 40 9.25 3.74 -10.92
CA VAL A 40 10.19 2.64 -11.18
C VAL A 40 11.07 3.02 -12.37
N LYS A 41 12.39 3.00 -12.17
CA LYS A 41 13.37 3.42 -13.20
C LYS A 41 14.11 2.25 -13.83
N ASN A 42 14.27 1.16 -13.07
CA ASN A 42 15.02 -0.01 -13.48
C ASN A 42 14.12 -1.24 -13.50
N PRO A 43 14.36 -2.21 -14.41
CA PRO A 43 13.61 -3.47 -14.45
C PRO A 43 14.04 -4.47 -13.36
N GLU A 44 15.08 -4.14 -12.59
CA GLU A 44 15.62 -5.02 -11.55
C GLU A 44 14.60 -5.35 -10.47
N THR A 45 14.64 -6.57 -9.96
CA THR A 45 13.67 -7.08 -8.99
C THR A 45 14.31 -7.19 -7.60
N ILE A 46 15.03 -8.28 -7.36
CA ILE A 46 15.68 -8.61 -6.11
C ILE A 46 17.13 -8.98 -6.38
N ASN A 47 17.99 -8.68 -5.42
CA ASN A 47 19.37 -9.10 -5.46
C ASN A 47 19.49 -10.62 -5.30
N TYR A 48 20.21 -11.29 -6.20
CA TYR A 48 20.33 -12.75 -6.18
C TYR A 48 21.01 -13.33 -4.93
N ARG A 49 21.87 -12.56 -4.25
CA ARG A 49 22.64 -13.04 -3.09
C ARG A 49 21.99 -12.65 -1.76
N THR A 50 21.50 -11.42 -1.67
CA THR A 50 20.97 -10.87 -0.41
C THR A 50 19.45 -11.01 -0.31
N PHE A 51 18.77 -11.33 -1.41
CA PHE A 51 17.31 -11.34 -1.54
C PHE A 51 16.65 -10.01 -1.15
N LYS A 52 17.42 -8.92 -1.09
CA LYS A 52 16.91 -7.58 -0.84
C LYS A 52 16.39 -6.98 -2.15
N PRO A 53 15.27 -6.25 -2.12
CA PRO A 53 14.80 -5.53 -3.29
C PRO A 53 15.80 -4.48 -3.77
N GLU A 54 15.92 -4.34 -5.09
CA GLU A 54 16.81 -3.35 -5.69
C GLU A 54 16.20 -1.93 -5.62
N LYS A 55 17.05 -0.93 -5.39
CA LYS A 55 16.60 0.47 -5.27
C LYS A 55 16.20 1.01 -6.64
N GLY A 56 14.96 1.51 -6.74
CA GLY A 56 14.39 1.98 -8.01
C GLY A 56 13.94 0.86 -8.96
N GLY A 57 14.02 -0.40 -8.51
CA GLY A 57 13.48 -1.56 -9.19
C GLY A 57 12.00 -1.79 -8.92
N LEU A 58 11.48 -2.89 -9.46
CA LEU A 58 10.06 -3.26 -9.40
C LEU A 58 9.55 -3.53 -7.98
N PHE A 59 10.45 -3.90 -7.04
CA PHE A 59 10.10 -4.18 -5.64
C PHE A 59 10.66 -3.15 -4.66
N CYS A 60 10.98 -1.93 -5.13
CA CYS A 60 11.63 -0.93 -4.30
C CYS A 60 10.81 -0.56 -3.07
N GLU A 61 11.42 -0.72 -1.89
CA GLU A 61 10.78 -0.46 -0.59
C GLU A 61 10.35 1.00 -0.39
N ARG A 62 10.95 1.94 -1.13
CA ARG A 62 10.57 3.36 -1.08
C ARG A 62 9.23 3.63 -1.77
N ILE A 63 8.87 2.84 -2.78
CA ILE A 63 7.64 3.03 -3.56
C ILE A 63 6.50 2.23 -2.93
N PHE A 64 6.77 0.97 -2.59
CA PHE A 64 5.75 0.02 -2.17
C PHE A 64 5.68 -0.16 -0.64
N GLY A 65 6.71 0.26 0.09
CA GLY A 65 6.80 0.10 1.54
C GLY A 65 7.85 -0.93 1.98
N PRO A 66 8.14 -1.01 3.28
CA PRO A 66 9.19 -1.87 3.82
C PRO A 66 8.85 -3.36 3.67
N VAL A 67 9.87 -4.22 3.48
CA VAL A 67 9.68 -5.69 3.44
C VAL A 67 9.30 -6.27 4.81
N LYS A 68 9.72 -5.61 5.89
CA LYS A 68 9.48 -6.05 7.27
C LYS A 68 8.73 -4.98 8.05
N ASP A 69 7.80 -5.42 8.87
CA ASP A 69 7.01 -4.53 9.72
C ASP A 69 7.92 -3.70 10.64
N TRP A 70 7.73 -2.38 10.59
CA TRP A 70 8.44 -1.42 11.45
C TRP A 70 9.97 -1.48 11.36
N GLU A 71 10.52 -1.94 10.23
CA GLU A 71 11.97 -1.97 9.96
C GLU A 71 12.29 -1.28 8.62
N CYS A 72 13.21 -0.31 8.67
CA CYS A 72 13.72 0.36 7.47
C CYS A 72 14.69 -0.56 6.71
N SER A 73 14.76 -0.42 5.38
CA SER A 73 15.68 -1.11 4.47
C SER A 73 17.14 -1.21 4.95
N CYS A 74 17.67 -0.09 5.49
CA CYS A 74 19.03 0.00 5.99
C CYS A 74 19.23 -0.62 7.38
N GLY A 75 18.15 -0.97 8.07
CA GLY A 75 18.16 -1.51 9.43
C GLY A 75 18.44 -0.47 10.53
N LYS A 76 18.57 0.83 10.21
CA LYS A 76 18.80 1.89 11.21
C LYS A 76 17.60 2.07 12.15
N TYR A 77 16.40 2.10 11.59
CA TYR A 77 15.16 2.21 12.36
C TYR A 77 14.48 0.85 12.43
N LYS A 78 14.32 0.33 13.65
CA LYS A 78 13.72 -0.98 13.94
C LYS A 78 12.74 -0.90 15.11
N ARG A 79 11.69 -1.72 15.05
CA ARG A 79 10.62 -1.86 16.04
C ARG A 79 9.62 -0.70 16.01
N ILE A 80 8.47 -0.94 16.63
CA ILE A 80 7.30 -0.04 16.61
C ILE A 80 7.55 1.38 17.14
N LYS A 81 8.62 1.60 17.93
CA LYS A 81 8.97 2.92 18.46
C LYS A 81 9.33 3.96 17.38
N TYR A 82 9.73 3.52 16.18
CA TYR A 82 10.00 4.40 15.04
C TYR A 82 8.84 4.40 14.03
N LYS A 83 7.63 4.05 14.46
CA LYS A 83 6.42 4.11 13.63
C LYS A 83 6.27 5.51 13.04
N GLY A 84 6.21 5.59 11.71
CA GLY A 84 6.04 6.85 10.97
C GLY A 84 7.33 7.63 10.70
N VAL A 85 8.50 7.13 11.12
CA VAL A 85 9.80 7.73 10.79
C VAL A 85 10.22 7.30 9.38
N VAL A 86 10.64 8.25 8.56
CA VAL A 86 11.07 8.07 7.15
C VAL A 86 12.58 8.15 7.04
#